data_AF-A0A938LJT5-F1
#
_entry.id   AF-A0A938LJT5-F1
#
_cell.length_a   1.000
_cell.length_b   1.000
_cell.length_c   1.000
_cell.angle_alpha   90.00
_cell.angle_beta   90.00
_cell.angle_gamma   90.00
#
_symmetry.space_group_name_H-M   'P 1'
#
loop_
_entity.id
_entity.type
_entity.pdbx_description
1 polymer ?
#
loop_
_entity_poly.entity_id
_entity_poly.type
_entity_poly.pdbx_seq_one_letter_code
_entity_poly.pdbx_strand_id
1 'polypeptide(L)'
;MARRYKGKQAIYELWNEPNITIFWPKPDPDAYIALVEAESPTIRAEDPTGLICGGAMSPKDMNNQLDLPFMTRCVEKGLLKHVDAISWHPYNLDRPERAREQIAALRGLVDGHAPAGRHIELLVSEVGYHIPDSPDGYLKQGGHFEPRLLLSNLSLGVSTVFCQVTPGCDIHNLIERPRGSLECPGTWLYPKKQAWGYEPGVAAVRVMSEALRGFSFSKRLDIGDPKDDFVLELQNGKRKALALWTAADKEREIVLPLPAGAGTLVSYEGVVPPPDTNAYTEEQRRKMGEFTGVIGQESGVKTPVQWPEKGLKLTLNNWPKYLLIDEELKE
;
A
#
# COMPACT_ATOMS: atom_id res chain seq x y z
N MET A 1 -4.77 -0.99 -28.69
CA MET A 1 -4.88 -1.67 -27.37
C MET A 1 -6.29 -1.62 -26.81
N ALA A 2 -6.91 -0.44 -26.70
CA ALA A 2 -8.26 -0.26 -26.16
C ALA A 2 -9.30 -1.25 -26.73
N ARG A 3 -9.43 -1.31 -28.06
CA ARG A 3 -10.34 -2.26 -28.75
C ARG A 3 -10.14 -3.73 -28.33
N ARG A 4 -8.90 -4.16 -28.11
CA ARG A 4 -8.57 -5.56 -27.77
C ARG A 4 -8.96 -5.91 -26.33
N TYR A 5 -8.90 -4.94 -25.42
CA TYR A 5 -9.17 -5.14 -23.99
C TYR A 5 -10.53 -4.61 -23.55
N LYS A 6 -11.35 -4.13 -24.49
CA LYS A 6 -12.72 -3.65 -24.24
C LYS A 6 -13.52 -4.59 -23.35
N GLY A 7 -14.16 -4.02 -22.32
CA GLY A 7 -15.03 -4.77 -21.41
C GLY A 7 -14.28 -5.57 -20.34
N LYS A 8 -12.94 -5.51 -20.31
CA LYS A 8 -12.12 -6.22 -19.32
C LYS A 8 -11.69 -5.36 -18.14
N GLN A 9 -12.32 -4.19 -17.97
CA GLN A 9 -12.01 -3.25 -16.87
C GLN A 9 -10.51 -2.86 -16.86
N ALA A 10 -9.95 -2.60 -18.04
CA ALA A 10 -8.55 -2.22 -18.15
C ALA A 10 -8.30 -0.81 -17.59
N ILE A 11 -7.14 -0.63 -16.97
CA ILE A 11 -6.57 0.69 -16.69
C ILE A 11 -5.62 1.05 -17.83
N TYR A 12 -5.87 2.16 -18.51
CA TYR A 12 -5.02 2.70 -19.56
C TYR A 12 -4.22 3.88 -18.97
N GLU A 13 -3.02 3.59 -18.50
CA GLU A 13 -2.10 4.63 -18.03
C GLU A 13 -1.35 5.27 -19.21
N LEU A 14 -1.47 6.59 -19.31
CA LEU A 14 -0.95 7.38 -20.41
C LEU A 14 0.46 7.86 -20.11
N TRP A 15 1.43 7.18 -20.73
CA TRP A 15 2.87 7.37 -20.55
C TRP A 15 3.40 6.90 -19.18
N ASN A 16 4.72 6.87 -19.04
CA ASN A 16 5.41 6.59 -17.78
C ASN A 16 6.35 7.75 -17.44
N GLU A 17 6.23 8.29 -16.23
CA GLU A 17 7.16 9.27 -15.64
C GLU A 17 7.59 10.41 -16.60
N PRO A 18 6.62 11.16 -17.19
CA PRO A 18 6.92 12.21 -18.15
C PRO A 18 7.68 13.41 -17.54
N ASN A 19 7.79 13.47 -16.20
CA ASN A 19 8.47 14.53 -15.48
C ASN A 19 9.98 14.31 -15.33
N ILE A 20 10.53 13.16 -15.74
CA ILE A 20 11.98 12.89 -15.65
C ILE A 20 12.63 12.63 -17.00
N THR A 21 13.92 12.97 -17.10
CA THR A 21 14.71 12.89 -18.34
C THR A 21 14.93 11.47 -18.86
N ILE A 22 14.74 10.46 -18.01
CA ILE A 22 14.85 9.04 -18.37
C ILE A 22 13.77 8.66 -19.39
N PHE A 23 12.53 9.11 -19.17
CA PHE A 23 11.39 8.77 -20.02
C PHE A 23 10.97 9.91 -20.95
N TRP A 24 11.38 11.13 -20.64
CA TRP A 24 11.09 12.30 -21.47
C TRP A 24 12.32 13.22 -21.53
N PRO A 25 13.13 13.22 -22.60
CA PRO A 25 14.43 13.89 -22.62
C PRO A 25 14.43 15.37 -22.21
N LYS A 26 13.32 16.08 -22.44
CA LYS A 26 13.07 17.45 -21.97
C LYS A 26 11.68 17.50 -21.33
N PRO A 27 11.53 17.18 -20.04
CA PRO A 27 10.23 17.10 -19.38
C PRO A 27 9.41 18.36 -19.67
N ASP A 28 8.23 18.17 -20.25
CA ASP A 28 7.38 19.26 -20.71
C ASP A 28 5.91 18.92 -20.37
N PRO A 29 5.32 19.58 -19.36
CA PRO A 29 3.94 19.31 -18.96
C PRO A 29 2.94 19.68 -20.05
N ASP A 30 3.21 20.70 -20.88
CA ASP A 30 2.28 21.10 -21.95
C ASP A 30 2.28 20.05 -23.08
N ALA A 31 3.46 19.51 -23.42
CA ALA A 31 3.56 18.42 -24.40
C ALA A 31 2.94 17.11 -23.88
N TYR A 32 3.11 16.81 -22.59
CA TYR A 32 2.45 15.67 -21.96
C TYR A 32 0.93 15.78 -22.03
N ILE A 33 0.37 16.96 -21.71
CA ILE A 33 -1.09 17.17 -21.83
C ILE A 33 -1.58 17.06 -23.26
N ALA A 34 -0.83 17.55 -24.24
CA ALA A 34 -1.20 17.39 -25.65
C ALA A 34 -1.32 15.91 -26.05
N LEU A 35 -0.44 15.03 -25.52
CA LEU A 35 -0.56 13.58 -25.69
C LEU A 35 -1.84 13.05 -25.04
N VAL A 36 -2.10 13.43 -23.78
CA VAL A 36 -3.29 12.95 -23.06
C VAL A 36 -4.59 13.39 -23.74
N GLU A 37 -4.67 14.63 -24.20
CA GLU A 37 -5.82 15.19 -24.91
C GLU A 37 -6.06 14.48 -26.25
N ALA A 38 -5.00 14.11 -26.98
CA ALA A 38 -5.10 13.40 -28.25
C ALA A 38 -5.56 11.94 -28.09
N GLU A 39 -5.06 11.23 -27.07
CA GLU A 39 -5.27 9.80 -26.91
C GLU A 39 -6.58 9.45 -26.17
N SER A 40 -6.94 10.22 -25.14
CA SER A 40 -8.06 9.89 -24.25
C SER A 40 -9.41 9.72 -24.96
N PRO A 41 -9.82 10.60 -25.91
CA PRO A 41 -11.08 10.43 -26.62
C PRO A 41 -11.13 9.15 -27.45
N THR A 42 -10.01 8.78 -28.08
CA THR A 42 -9.90 7.57 -28.89
C THR A 42 -10.01 6.32 -28.01
N ILE A 43 -9.31 6.31 -26.87
CA ILE A 43 -9.41 5.20 -25.90
C ILE A 43 -10.84 5.07 -25.41
N ARG A 44 -11.49 6.18 -25.02
CA ARG A 44 -12.86 6.18 -24.53
C ARG A 44 -13.86 5.66 -25.56
N ALA A 45 -13.69 6.00 -26.83
CA ALA A 45 -14.57 5.54 -27.91
C ALA A 45 -14.46 4.03 -28.13
N GLU A 46 -13.24 3.49 -28.05
CA GLU A 46 -12.97 2.07 -28.25
C GLU A 46 -13.39 1.23 -27.03
N ASP A 47 -13.03 1.65 -25.81
CA ASP A 47 -13.40 1.03 -24.55
C ASP A 47 -14.02 2.04 -23.56
N PRO A 48 -15.35 2.22 -23.57
CA PRO A 48 -16.02 3.09 -22.61
C PRO A 48 -16.03 2.54 -21.18
N THR A 49 -15.69 1.26 -20.98
CA THR A 49 -15.68 0.60 -19.66
C THR A 49 -14.33 0.65 -18.96
N GLY A 50 -13.27 1.01 -19.69
CA GLY A 50 -11.92 1.13 -19.13
C GLY A 50 -11.72 2.45 -18.37
N LEU A 51 -10.78 2.43 -17.45
CA LEU A 51 -10.32 3.59 -16.71
C LEU A 51 -9.15 4.23 -17.47
N ILE A 52 -9.20 5.53 -17.70
CA ILE A 52 -8.09 6.29 -18.29
C ILE A 52 -7.32 6.98 -17.17
N CYS A 53 -6.03 6.66 -17.03
CA CYS A 53 -5.16 7.20 -15.99
C CYS A 53 -4.09 8.09 -16.60
N GLY A 54 -3.85 9.26 -16.01
CA GLY A 54 -2.73 10.14 -16.35
C GLY A 54 -1.89 10.43 -15.12
N GLY A 55 -0.79 11.17 -15.30
CA GLY A 55 0.19 11.38 -14.26
C GLY A 55 1.38 10.44 -14.43
N ALA A 56 1.35 9.29 -13.74
CA ALA A 56 2.48 8.38 -13.61
C ALA A 56 3.76 9.11 -13.17
N MET A 57 3.63 10.10 -12.28
CA MET A 57 4.74 10.99 -11.92
C MET A 57 5.80 10.27 -11.08
N SER A 58 7.06 10.39 -11.47
CA SER A 58 8.18 10.05 -10.61
C SER A 58 8.40 11.13 -9.53
N PRO A 59 9.09 10.85 -8.42
CA PRO A 59 9.59 11.91 -7.56
C PRO A 59 10.53 12.85 -8.34
N LYS A 60 10.47 14.16 -8.05
CA LYS A 60 11.26 15.17 -8.78
C LYS A 60 12.75 15.14 -8.44
N ASP A 61 13.10 14.59 -7.28
CA ASP A 61 14.46 14.57 -6.75
C ASP A 61 14.68 13.39 -5.78
N MET A 62 15.93 13.22 -5.35
CA MET A 62 16.35 12.18 -4.40
C MET A 62 15.82 12.38 -2.97
N ASN A 63 15.15 13.50 -2.68
CA ASN A 63 14.44 13.72 -1.41
C ASN A 63 12.97 13.28 -1.51
N ASN A 64 12.59 12.65 -2.62
CA ASN A 64 11.29 12.02 -2.85
C ASN A 64 10.14 13.03 -2.83
N GLN A 65 10.44 14.24 -3.27
CA GLN A 65 9.43 15.29 -3.35
C GLN A 65 8.55 15.04 -4.56
N LEU A 66 7.24 15.14 -4.36
CA LEU A 66 6.27 15.18 -5.45
C LEU A 66 6.60 16.36 -6.38
N ASP A 67 6.59 16.12 -7.69
CA ASP A 67 6.69 17.19 -8.69
C ASP A 67 5.36 17.93 -8.85
N LEU A 68 4.95 18.59 -7.76
CA LEU A 68 3.69 19.32 -7.71
C LEU A 68 3.62 20.45 -8.76
N PRO A 69 4.70 21.18 -9.10
CA PRO A 69 4.67 22.15 -10.20
C PRO A 69 4.33 21.52 -11.56
N PHE A 70 4.94 20.39 -11.91
CA PHE A 70 4.63 19.68 -13.17
C PHE A 70 3.17 19.23 -13.19
N MET A 71 2.70 18.59 -12.12
CA MET A 71 1.31 18.12 -12.01
C MET A 71 0.30 19.28 -11.98
N THR A 72 0.62 20.39 -11.31
CA THR A 72 -0.24 21.58 -11.27
C THR A 72 -0.42 22.15 -12.67
N ARG A 73 0.67 22.30 -13.44
CA ARG A 73 0.59 22.78 -14.82
C ARG A 73 -0.27 21.86 -15.68
N CYS A 74 -0.11 20.55 -15.53
CA CYS A 74 -0.93 19.55 -16.20
C CYS A 74 -2.43 19.70 -15.89
N VAL A 75 -2.76 19.83 -14.60
CA VAL A 75 -4.14 20.02 -14.12
C VAL A 75 -4.74 21.34 -14.62
N GLU A 76 -4.01 22.45 -14.54
CA GLU A 76 -4.42 23.77 -15.04
C GLU A 76 -4.70 23.77 -16.55
N LYS A 77 -3.96 22.95 -17.30
CA LYS A 77 -4.14 22.76 -18.75
C LYS A 77 -5.30 21.82 -19.10
N GLY A 78 -5.96 21.24 -18.11
CA GLY A 78 -7.19 20.49 -18.30
C GLY A 78 -7.03 18.97 -18.25
N LEU A 79 -5.94 18.44 -17.69
CA LEU A 79 -5.72 16.99 -17.52
C LEU A 79 -6.98 16.26 -17.01
N LEU A 80 -7.61 16.80 -15.97
CA LEU A 80 -8.77 16.21 -15.29
C LEU A 80 -10.03 16.13 -16.16
N LYS A 81 -10.05 16.77 -17.34
CA LYS A 81 -11.12 16.61 -18.34
C LYS A 81 -10.98 15.31 -19.12
N HIS A 82 -9.76 14.79 -19.25
CA HIS A 82 -9.43 13.68 -20.16
C HIS A 82 -9.23 12.35 -19.43
N VAL A 83 -8.97 12.36 -18.13
CA VAL A 83 -8.68 11.15 -17.33
C VAL A 83 -9.75 10.89 -16.29
N ASP A 84 -9.81 9.66 -15.80
CA ASP A 84 -10.63 9.22 -14.65
C ASP A 84 -9.80 9.11 -13.37
N ALA A 85 -8.49 8.94 -13.50
CA ALA A 85 -7.57 8.83 -12.37
C ALA A 85 -6.26 9.59 -12.61
N ILE A 86 -5.64 9.98 -11.52
CA ILE A 86 -4.26 10.47 -11.46
C ILE A 86 -3.41 9.46 -10.71
N SER A 87 -2.29 9.07 -11.31
CA SER A 87 -1.30 8.23 -10.68
C SER A 87 0.02 8.94 -10.40
N TRP A 88 0.75 8.45 -9.40
CA TRP A 88 2.12 8.85 -9.10
C TRP A 88 2.89 7.73 -8.41
N HIS A 89 4.21 7.87 -8.39
CA HIS A 89 5.15 6.88 -7.89
C HIS A 89 5.86 7.37 -6.63
N PRO A 90 5.36 7.08 -5.41
CA PRO A 90 5.96 7.54 -4.14
C PRO A 90 7.20 6.72 -3.75
N TYR A 91 8.18 6.63 -4.65
CA TYR A 91 9.42 5.90 -4.42
C TYR A 91 10.31 6.51 -3.33
N ASN A 92 11.18 5.67 -2.79
CA ASN A 92 12.32 6.03 -1.93
C ASN A 92 11.95 6.72 -0.60
N LEU A 93 10.67 6.78 -0.24
CA LEU A 93 10.23 7.22 1.08
C LEU A 93 10.90 6.37 2.17
N ASP A 94 11.30 7.00 3.27
CA ASP A 94 11.86 6.31 4.43
C ASP A 94 10.82 5.46 5.17
N ARG A 95 9.52 5.75 5.00
CA ARG A 95 8.39 4.96 5.48
C ARG A 95 7.11 5.19 4.65
N PRO A 96 6.22 4.19 4.54
CA PRO A 96 4.99 4.30 3.73
C PRO A 96 4.07 5.47 4.10
N GLU A 97 3.96 5.78 5.39
CA GLU A 97 3.04 6.79 5.91
C GLU A 97 3.44 8.22 5.54
N ARG A 98 4.62 8.44 4.95
CA ARG A 98 4.98 9.74 4.38
C ARG A 98 4.20 10.07 3.10
N ALA A 99 3.71 9.06 2.38
CA ALA A 99 2.89 9.28 1.20
C ALA A 99 1.61 10.08 1.52
N ARG A 100 1.14 10.08 2.77
CA ARG A 100 -0.05 10.85 3.21
C ARG A 100 0.06 12.35 2.91
N GLU A 101 1.25 12.93 3.01
CA GLU A 101 1.47 14.35 2.70
C GLU A 101 1.35 14.61 1.20
N GLN A 102 1.89 13.71 0.38
CA GLN A 102 1.76 13.76 -1.09
C GLN A 102 0.32 13.54 -1.51
N ILE A 103 -0.39 12.57 -0.91
CA ILE A 103 -1.80 12.28 -1.14
C ILE A 103 -2.66 13.50 -0.82
N ALA A 104 -2.44 14.14 0.33
CA ALA A 104 -3.17 15.35 0.71
C ALA A 104 -2.95 16.49 -0.28
N ALA A 105 -1.70 16.70 -0.73
CA ALA A 105 -1.38 17.71 -1.72
C ALA A 105 -2.03 17.42 -3.09
N LEU A 106 -1.96 16.17 -3.57
CA LEU A 106 -2.59 15.75 -4.83
C LEU A 106 -4.12 15.84 -4.75
N ARG A 107 -4.71 15.39 -3.64
CA ARG A 107 -6.16 15.45 -3.44
C ARG A 107 -6.64 16.90 -3.43
N GLY A 108 -5.94 17.79 -2.72
CA GLY A 108 -6.24 19.22 -2.73
C GLY A 108 -6.15 19.85 -4.13
N LEU A 109 -5.12 19.50 -4.91
CA LEU A 109 -4.97 19.96 -6.30
C LEU A 109 -6.10 19.43 -7.19
N VAL A 110 -6.39 18.14 -7.12
CA VAL A 110 -7.39 17.46 -7.95
C VAL A 110 -8.78 17.95 -7.63
N ASP A 111 -9.18 17.96 -6.36
CA ASP A 111 -10.53 18.36 -5.94
C ASP A 111 -10.77 19.86 -6.21
N GLY A 112 -9.72 20.68 -6.16
CA GLY A 112 -9.79 22.11 -6.50
C GLY A 112 -9.99 22.41 -7.99
N HIS A 113 -9.73 21.45 -8.88
CA HIS A 113 -9.77 21.65 -10.34
C HIS A 113 -10.65 20.64 -11.10
N ALA A 114 -11.14 19.60 -10.42
CA ALA A 114 -11.98 18.58 -11.02
C ALA A 114 -13.26 19.23 -11.59
N PRO A 115 -13.70 18.84 -12.81
CA PRO A 115 -14.97 19.32 -13.34
C PRO A 115 -16.14 18.97 -12.40
N ALA A 116 -17.13 19.86 -12.29
CA ALA A 116 -18.26 19.68 -11.39
C ALA A 116 -18.94 18.31 -11.60
N GLY A 117 -19.15 17.58 -10.50
CA GLY A 117 -19.77 16.25 -10.51
C GLY A 117 -18.84 15.11 -10.96
N ARG A 118 -17.56 15.37 -11.24
CA ARG A 118 -16.56 14.33 -11.49
C ARG A 118 -15.76 14.04 -10.24
N HIS A 119 -15.63 12.76 -9.92
CA HIS A 119 -14.63 12.27 -9.00
C HIS A 119 -13.44 11.76 -9.80
N ILE A 120 -12.23 12.15 -9.41
CA ILE A 120 -10.99 11.66 -10.02
C ILE A 120 -10.28 10.79 -8.99
N GLU A 121 -10.02 9.55 -9.37
CA GLU A 121 -9.35 8.59 -8.50
C GLU A 121 -7.87 8.96 -8.33
N LEU A 122 -7.30 8.66 -7.16
CA LEU A 122 -5.85 8.73 -6.95
C LEU A 122 -5.32 7.30 -6.86
N LEU A 123 -4.28 7.03 -7.64
CA LEU A 123 -3.68 5.70 -7.76
C LEU A 123 -2.18 5.76 -7.46
N VAL A 124 -1.71 4.81 -6.67
CA VAL A 124 -0.29 4.48 -6.64
C VAL A 124 -0.06 3.40 -7.70
N SER A 125 0.43 3.82 -8.87
CA SER A 125 0.71 2.95 -10.02
C SER A 125 2.11 2.36 -9.98
N GLU A 126 2.99 2.86 -9.12
CA GLU A 126 4.30 2.26 -8.90
C GLU A 126 4.86 2.65 -7.53
N VAL A 127 5.34 1.69 -6.75
CA VAL A 127 6.02 1.96 -5.48
C VAL A 127 6.80 0.73 -5.07
N GLY A 128 7.91 0.92 -4.41
CA GLY A 128 8.69 -0.18 -3.88
C GLY A 128 9.74 0.33 -2.92
N TYR A 129 10.22 -0.59 -2.08
CA TYR A 129 11.29 -0.31 -1.14
C TYR A 129 12.50 -1.15 -1.51
N HIS A 130 13.62 -0.48 -1.75
CA HIS A 130 14.88 -1.17 -1.95
C HIS A 130 15.36 -1.72 -0.61
N ILE A 131 15.27 -3.03 -0.40
CA ILE A 131 15.83 -3.70 0.77
C ILE A 131 17.35 -3.70 0.63
N PRO A 132 18.11 -2.95 1.45
CA PRO A 132 19.57 -2.98 1.41
C PRO A 132 20.07 -4.38 1.75
N ASP A 133 21.11 -4.84 1.07
CA ASP A 133 21.75 -6.14 1.33
C ASP A 133 22.56 -6.12 2.65
N SER A 134 21.85 -5.98 3.76
CA SER A 134 22.39 -5.86 5.11
C SER A 134 21.38 -6.38 6.14
N PRO A 135 21.81 -6.91 7.30
CA PRO A 135 20.90 -7.45 8.31
C PRO A 135 19.90 -6.40 8.79
N ASP A 136 20.38 -5.17 9.00
CA ASP A 136 19.53 -4.03 9.35
C ASP A 136 18.56 -3.68 8.23
N GLY A 137 18.94 -3.81 6.95
CA GLY A 137 18.06 -3.60 5.81
C GLY A 137 16.92 -4.63 5.75
N TYR A 138 17.27 -5.90 5.89
CA TYR A 138 16.27 -6.99 5.95
C TYR A 138 15.38 -6.91 7.21
N LEU A 139 15.92 -6.47 8.36
CA LEU A 139 15.16 -6.32 9.62
C LEU A 139 14.31 -5.05 9.68
N LYS A 140 14.74 -3.94 9.06
CA LYS A 140 14.07 -2.62 9.13
C LYS A 140 13.20 -2.30 7.91
N GLN A 141 13.32 -3.05 6.82
CA GLN A 141 12.54 -2.81 5.60
C GLN A 141 11.90 -4.08 5.02
N GLY A 142 12.41 -5.28 5.32
CA GLY A 142 11.79 -6.51 4.82
C GLY A 142 10.51 -6.84 5.58
N GLY A 143 9.36 -6.88 4.90
CA GLY A 143 8.13 -7.45 5.46
C GLY A 143 7.05 -6.46 5.87
N HIS A 144 7.40 -5.40 6.58
CA HIS A 144 6.39 -4.57 7.22
C HIS A 144 5.99 -3.33 6.43
N PHE A 145 6.78 -2.88 5.46
CA PHE A 145 6.45 -1.68 4.68
C PHE A 145 5.32 -1.93 3.69
N GLU A 146 5.29 -3.08 3.02
CA GLU A 146 4.25 -3.42 2.05
C GLU A 146 2.85 -3.46 2.67
N PRO A 147 2.56 -4.21 3.76
CA PRO A 147 1.23 -4.18 4.35
C PRO A 147 0.85 -2.78 4.87
N ARG A 148 1.82 -2.03 5.43
CA ARG A 148 1.60 -0.65 5.90
C ARG A 148 1.27 0.31 4.78
N LEU A 149 1.97 0.22 3.66
CA LEU A 149 1.70 0.98 2.44
C LEU A 149 0.27 0.73 1.97
N LEU A 150 -0.13 -0.53 1.83
CA LEU A 150 -1.44 -0.91 1.32
C LEU A 150 -2.56 -0.44 2.25
N LEU A 151 -2.41 -0.65 3.56
CA LEU A 151 -3.39 -0.24 4.57
C LEU A 151 -3.45 1.28 4.74
N SER A 152 -2.31 1.97 4.69
CA SER A 152 -2.24 3.43 4.76
C SER A 152 -2.93 4.06 3.55
N ASN A 153 -2.65 3.57 2.33
CA ASN A 153 -3.28 4.06 1.11
C ASN A 153 -4.80 3.79 1.12
N LEU A 154 -5.21 2.58 1.50
CA LEU A 154 -6.62 2.22 1.69
C LEU A 154 -7.32 3.18 2.66
N SER A 155 -6.67 3.51 3.80
CA SER A 155 -7.25 4.42 4.80
C SER A 155 -7.45 5.86 4.30
N LEU A 156 -6.82 6.21 3.17
CA LEU A 156 -6.91 7.51 2.52
C LEU A 156 -7.73 7.49 1.22
N GLY A 157 -8.38 6.36 0.89
CA GLY A 157 -9.13 6.21 -0.35
C GLY A 157 -8.23 6.28 -1.58
N VAL A 158 -7.05 5.67 -1.50
CA VAL A 158 -6.08 5.55 -2.59
C VAL A 158 -5.88 4.07 -2.90
N SER A 159 -6.14 3.68 -4.14
CA SER A 159 -5.84 2.32 -4.61
C SER A 159 -4.36 2.19 -4.99
N THR A 160 -3.79 1.00 -4.76
CA THR A 160 -2.40 0.68 -5.16
C THR A 160 -2.44 -0.36 -6.27
N VAL A 161 -2.10 0.02 -7.48
CA VAL A 161 -2.23 -0.87 -8.65
C VAL A 161 -1.04 -1.81 -8.76
N PHE A 162 0.17 -1.31 -8.47
CA PHE A 162 1.41 -2.06 -8.56
C PHE A 162 2.37 -1.67 -7.44
N CYS A 163 2.92 -2.69 -6.77
CA CYS A 163 3.97 -2.55 -5.77
C CYS A 163 5.14 -3.46 -6.16
N GLN A 164 6.29 -2.87 -6.43
CA GLN A 164 7.55 -3.56 -6.63
C GLN A 164 8.14 -3.95 -5.27
N VAL A 165 8.25 -5.25 -5.02
CA VAL A 165 8.76 -5.77 -3.73
C VAL A 165 10.24 -6.14 -3.84
N THR A 166 10.73 -6.44 -5.05
CA THR A 166 12.14 -6.73 -5.36
C THR A 166 12.35 -6.56 -6.87
N PRO A 167 13.58 -6.32 -7.39
CA PRO A 167 13.85 -6.47 -8.83
C PRO A 167 13.42 -7.85 -9.34
N GLY A 168 12.29 -7.91 -10.06
CA GLY A 168 11.70 -9.14 -10.60
C GLY A 168 10.61 -9.82 -9.75
N CYS A 169 10.17 -9.22 -8.63
CA CYS A 169 8.99 -9.64 -7.88
C CYS A 169 7.99 -8.47 -7.78
N ASP A 170 6.84 -8.64 -8.41
CA ASP A 170 5.81 -7.62 -8.49
C ASP A 170 4.53 -8.11 -7.77
N ILE A 171 3.94 -7.24 -6.95
CA ILE A 171 2.54 -7.41 -6.51
C ILE A 171 1.68 -6.65 -7.52
N HIS A 172 1.08 -7.41 -8.44
CA HIS A 172 0.05 -6.92 -9.36
C HIS A 172 -1.33 -7.04 -8.70
N ASN A 173 -2.10 -5.94 -8.68
CA ASN A 173 -3.50 -5.80 -8.28
C ASN A 173 -3.81 -5.61 -6.77
N LEU A 174 -3.91 -4.35 -6.35
CA LEU A 174 -4.90 -3.86 -5.38
C LEU A 174 -5.71 -2.72 -6.00
N ILE A 175 -6.41 -3.02 -7.09
CA ILE A 175 -7.51 -2.17 -7.53
C ILE A 175 -8.65 -2.44 -6.56
N GLU A 176 -8.99 -1.47 -5.71
CA GLU A 176 -10.29 -1.47 -5.06
C GLU A 176 -11.34 -1.56 -6.16
N ARG A 177 -12.01 -2.70 -6.27
CA ARG A 177 -13.28 -2.72 -7.00
C ARG A 177 -14.20 -1.73 -6.29
N PRO A 178 -15.06 -1.01 -7.03
CA PRO A 178 -15.89 0.05 -6.45
C PRO A 178 -16.73 -0.58 -5.33
N ARG A 179 -16.39 -0.24 -4.06
CA ARG A 179 -16.96 -0.68 -2.74
C ARG A 179 -15.91 -1.08 -1.68
N GLY A 180 -14.63 -0.72 -1.80
CA GLY A 180 -13.68 -0.77 -0.68
C GLY A 180 -13.38 -2.16 -0.11
N SER A 181 -13.61 -3.23 -0.87
CA SER A 181 -13.31 -4.61 -0.45
C SER A 181 -11.86 -4.98 -0.73
N LEU A 182 -11.15 -5.49 0.28
CA LEU A 182 -9.85 -6.14 0.15
C LEU A 182 -10.01 -7.49 -0.56
N GLU A 183 -10.12 -7.47 -1.88
CA GLU A 183 -10.00 -8.65 -2.73
C GLU A 183 -8.73 -8.54 -3.55
N CYS A 184 -7.69 -9.27 -3.15
CA CYS A 184 -6.50 -9.52 -3.97
C CYS A 184 -6.85 -10.63 -4.98
N PRO A 185 -7.18 -10.34 -6.25
CA PRO A 185 -7.55 -11.34 -7.23
C PRO A 185 -6.25 -11.89 -7.84
N GLY A 186 -5.53 -12.67 -7.04
CA GLY A 186 -4.30 -13.32 -7.46
C GLY A 186 -3.12 -12.37 -7.54
N THR A 187 -2.27 -12.43 -6.52
CA THR A 187 -0.85 -12.14 -6.69
C THR A 187 -0.33 -13.07 -7.81
N TRP A 188 -0.10 -12.52 -9.01
CA TRP A 188 0.74 -13.19 -9.99
C TRP A 188 2.18 -13.09 -9.49
N LEU A 189 2.49 -13.90 -8.49
CA LEU A 189 3.84 -14.15 -8.02
C LEU A 189 4.58 -14.73 -9.22
N TYR A 190 5.48 -13.98 -9.84
CA TYR A 190 6.60 -14.62 -10.54
C TYR A 190 7.45 -15.25 -9.45
N PRO A 191 7.30 -16.55 -9.17
CA PRO A 191 8.04 -17.15 -8.10
C PRO A 191 9.40 -17.45 -8.71
N LYS A 192 10.33 -16.51 -8.64
CA LYS A 192 11.67 -16.97 -8.27
C LYS A 192 11.51 -17.42 -6.82
N LYS A 193 11.06 -18.66 -6.65
CA LYS A 193 11.24 -19.41 -5.42
C LYS A 193 12.74 -19.43 -5.22
N GLN A 194 13.24 -18.45 -4.49
CA GLN A 194 14.63 -18.49 -4.04
C GLN A 194 14.73 -19.73 -3.14
N ALA A 195 15.93 -20.27 -2.96
CA ALA A 195 16.15 -21.49 -2.18
C ALA A 195 15.60 -21.41 -0.72
N TRP A 196 15.18 -20.22 -0.28
CA TRP A 196 14.89 -19.84 1.10
C TRP A 196 13.42 -19.43 1.39
N GLY A 197 12.50 -19.51 0.42
CA GLY A 197 11.07 -19.18 0.62
C GLY A 197 10.62 -17.90 -0.10
N TYR A 198 9.47 -17.35 0.29
CA TYR A 198 8.99 -16.04 -0.19
C TYR A 198 9.78 -14.91 0.47
N GLU A 199 9.95 -13.80 -0.24
CA GLU A 199 10.46 -12.54 0.34
C GLU A 199 9.52 -12.08 1.48
N PRO A 200 10.03 -11.55 2.60
CA PRO A 200 9.22 -11.25 3.78
C PRO A 200 8.06 -10.28 3.54
N GLY A 201 8.22 -9.27 2.67
CA GLY A 201 7.15 -8.36 2.22
C GLY A 201 5.99 -9.11 1.58
N VAL A 202 6.29 -10.02 0.65
CA VAL A 202 5.29 -10.90 0.03
C VAL A 202 4.57 -11.76 1.07
N ALA A 203 5.30 -12.36 2.00
CA ALA A 203 4.71 -13.20 3.05
C ALA A 203 3.80 -12.40 3.99
N ALA A 204 4.23 -11.21 4.40
CA ALA A 204 3.44 -10.33 5.25
C ALA A 204 2.15 -9.83 4.56
N VAL A 205 2.23 -9.47 3.27
CA VAL A 205 1.05 -9.11 2.46
C VAL A 205 0.09 -10.29 2.32
N ARG A 206 0.61 -11.52 2.17
CA ARG A 206 -0.23 -12.73 2.16
C ARG A 206 -0.97 -12.92 3.48
N VAL A 207 -0.28 -12.82 4.61
CA VAL A 207 -0.90 -12.92 5.95
C VAL A 207 -1.97 -11.84 6.14
N MET A 208 -1.67 -10.59 5.77
CA MET A 208 -2.63 -9.48 5.77
C MET A 208 -3.87 -9.81 4.94
N SER A 209 -3.66 -10.24 3.70
CA SER A 209 -4.74 -10.50 2.74
C SER A 209 -5.59 -11.69 3.15
N GLU A 210 -5.00 -12.72 3.76
CA GLU A 210 -5.72 -13.86 4.30
C GLU A 210 -6.53 -13.47 5.55
N ALA A 211 -5.94 -12.73 6.47
CA ALA A 211 -6.60 -12.28 7.70
C ALA A 211 -7.78 -11.34 7.42
N LEU A 212 -7.60 -10.38 6.52
CA LEU A 212 -8.58 -9.33 6.22
C LEU A 212 -9.46 -9.64 5.00
N ARG A 213 -9.47 -10.88 4.52
CA ARG A 213 -10.22 -11.28 3.32
C ARG A 213 -11.70 -10.91 3.42
N GLY A 214 -12.18 -10.16 2.44
CA GLY A 214 -13.57 -9.74 2.35
C GLY A 214 -13.97 -8.66 3.35
N PHE A 215 -13.05 -8.17 4.17
CA PHE A 215 -13.26 -6.95 4.94
C PHE A 215 -13.08 -5.72 4.05
N SER A 216 -13.76 -4.66 4.43
CA SER A 216 -13.69 -3.35 3.80
C SER A 216 -13.29 -2.30 4.82
N PHE A 217 -12.51 -1.30 4.41
CA PHE A 217 -12.17 -0.19 5.30
C PHE A 217 -13.43 0.54 5.76
N SER A 218 -13.53 0.76 7.08
CA SER A 218 -14.63 1.51 7.71
C SER A 218 -14.15 2.91 8.06
N LYS A 219 -13.15 3.00 8.94
CA LYS A 219 -12.59 4.26 9.45
C LYS A 219 -11.27 4.04 10.16
N ARG A 220 -10.49 5.11 10.32
CA ARG A 220 -9.40 5.16 11.30
C ARG A 220 -9.95 5.55 12.67
N LEU A 221 -9.55 4.85 13.72
CA LEU A 221 -9.83 5.18 15.10
C LEU A 221 -8.75 6.13 15.63
N ASP A 222 -9.16 7.14 16.39
CA ASP A 222 -8.26 8.10 17.04
C ASP A 222 -7.76 7.54 18.38
N ILE A 223 -6.78 6.64 18.30
CA ILE A 223 -6.21 5.91 19.43
C ILE A 223 -4.69 5.98 19.33
N GLY A 224 -4.04 6.42 20.41
CA GLY A 224 -2.59 6.62 20.45
C GLY A 224 -2.17 7.97 19.86
N ASP A 225 -0.96 8.03 19.33
CA ASP A 225 -0.44 9.20 18.63
C ASP A 225 -1.06 9.32 17.22
N PRO A 226 -1.77 10.41 16.87
CA PRO A 226 -2.44 10.52 15.56
C PRO A 226 -1.48 10.61 14.37
N LYS A 227 -0.20 10.94 14.61
CA LYS A 227 0.82 10.99 13.58
C LYS A 227 1.38 9.60 13.28
N ASP A 228 1.74 8.87 14.33
CA ASP A 228 2.52 7.64 14.18
C ASP A 228 1.75 6.35 14.51
N ASP A 229 0.66 6.38 15.27
CA ASP A 229 -0.12 5.19 15.64
C ASP A 229 -1.34 5.01 14.73
N PHE A 230 -1.52 3.80 14.21
CA PHE A 230 -2.55 3.46 13.25
C PHE A 230 -3.43 2.36 13.79
N VAL A 231 -4.71 2.69 13.92
CA VAL A 231 -5.77 1.76 14.25
C VAL A 231 -6.87 1.91 13.21
N LEU A 232 -6.90 1.00 12.24
CA LEU A 232 -7.90 1.00 11.18
C LEU A 232 -8.99 -0.01 11.51
N GLU A 233 -10.24 0.44 11.57
CA GLU A 233 -11.41 -0.43 11.62
C GLU A 233 -11.77 -0.90 10.21
N LEU A 234 -11.95 -2.20 10.07
CA LEU A 234 -12.49 -2.83 8.87
C LEU A 234 -13.76 -3.62 9.22
N GLN A 235 -14.67 -3.71 8.26
CA GLN A 235 -15.97 -4.36 8.43
C GLN A 235 -16.30 -5.34 7.30
N ASN A 236 -16.97 -6.43 7.67
CA ASN A 236 -17.60 -7.36 6.74
C ASN A 236 -18.98 -7.78 7.30
N GLY A 237 -20.02 -7.08 6.86
CA GLY A 237 -21.34 -7.20 7.46
C GLY A 237 -21.32 -6.73 8.91
N LYS A 238 -21.59 -7.64 9.85
CA LYS A 238 -21.53 -7.34 11.30
C LYS A 238 -20.16 -7.62 11.92
N ARG A 239 -19.29 -8.35 11.21
CA ARG A 239 -17.94 -8.67 11.67
C ARG A 239 -17.06 -7.43 11.61
N LYS A 240 -16.21 -7.27 12.63
CA LYS A 240 -15.21 -6.21 12.70
C LYS A 240 -13.81 -6.80 12.80
N ALA A 241 -12.86 -6.10 12.18
CA ALA A 241 -11.45 -6.35 12.33
C ALA A 241 -10.72 -5.03 12.56
N LEU A 242 -9.58 -5.07 13.25
CA LEU A 242 -8.69 -3.93 13.38
C LEU A 242 -7.34 -4.26 12.74
N ALA A 243 -6.80 -3.36 11.93
CA ALA A 243 -5.40 -3.37 11.53
C ALA A 243 -4.62 -2.33 12.35
N LEU A 244 -3.53 -2.76 12.96
CA LEU A 244 -2.88 -2.06 14.07
C LEU A 244 -1.36 -2.01 13.86
N TRP A 245 -0.75 -0.83 13.84
CA TRP A 245 0.71 -0.67 13.87
C TRP A 245 1.10 0.72 14.38
N THR A 246 2.38 0.91 14.69
CA THR A 246 2.97 2.25 14.85
C THR A 246 4.04 2.46 13.79
N ALA A 247 4.21 3.69 13.35
CA ALA A 247 5.28 4.15 12.47
C ALA A 247 6.42 4.81 13.26
N ALA A 248 6.34 4.82 14.59
CA ALA A 248 7.37 5.32 15.49
C ALA A 248 8.56 4.33 15.57
N ASP A 249 9.75 4.85 15.86
CA ASP A 249 10.96 4.02 16.02
C ASP A 249 10.92 3.09 17.24
N LYS A 250 9.98 3.32 18.16
CA LYS A 250 9.82 2.57 19.40
C LYS A 250 8.43 1.99 19.51
N GLU A 251 8.34 0.86 20.17
CA GLU A 251 7.07 0.24 20.53
C GLU A 251 6.21 1.19 21.36
N ARG A 252 4.89 1.07 21.20
CA ARG A 252 3.89 1.89 21.89
C ARG A 252 2.85 1.01 22.54
N GLU A 253 2.58 1.22 23.82
CA GLU A 253 1.43 0.59 24.46
C GLU A 253 0.17 1.41 24.20
N ILE A 254 -0.88 0.75 23.72
CA ILE A 254 -2.21 1.34 23.55
C ILE A 254 -3.25 0.53 24.33
N VAL A 255 -4.40 1.15 24.60
CA VAL A 255 -5.59 0.48 25.11
C VAL A 255 -6.72 0.68 24.10
N LEU A 256 -7.22 -0.41 23.54
CA LEU A 256 -8.37 -0.38 22.64
C LEU A 256 -9.66 -0.32 23.47
N PRO A 257 -10.49 0.73 23.33
CA PRO A 257 -11.73 0.90 24.10
C PRO A 257 -12.85 0.03 23.51
N LEU A 258 -12.69 -1.29 23.64
CA LEU A 258 -13.64 -2.30 23.18
C LEU A 258 -14.48 -2.80 24.36
N PRO A 259 -15.78 -3.09 24.16
CA PRO A 259 -16.56 -3.83 25.17
C PRO A 259 -15.92 -5.19 25.43
N ALA A 260 -16.18 -5.80 26.59
CA ALA A 260 -15.63 -7.12 26.93
C ALA A 260 -15.88 -8.12 25.79
N GLY A 261 -14.88 -8.93 25.47
CA GLY A 261 -14.96 -9.78 24.30
C GLY A 261 -13.75 -10.67 24.08
N ALA A 262 -13.79 -11.37 22.96
CA ALA A 262 -12.74 -12.27 22.50
C ALA A 262 -12.47 -12.07 21.02
N GLY A 263 -11.31 -12.53 20.57
CA GLY A 263 -10.93 -12.50 19.18
C GLY A 263 -9.63 -13.22 18.92
N THR A 264 -9.17 -13.12 17.68
CA THR A 264 -7.90 -13.67 17.24
C THR A 264 -6.99 -12.56 16.76
N LEU A 265 -5.83 -12.42 17.38
CA LEU A 265 -4.77 -11.55 16.90
C LEU A 265 -3.92 -12.31 15.89
N VAL A 266 -3.80 -11.78 14.68
CA VAL A 266 -2.97 -12.34 13.61
C VAL A 266 -1.77 -11.43 13.37
N SER A 267 -0.57 -11.98 13.36
CA SER A 267 0.67 -11.25 13.05
C SER A 267 1.53 -12.08 12.11
N TYR A 268 2.32 -11.40 11.28
CA TYR A 268 3.47 -12.03 10.65
C TYR A 268 4.68 -11.84 11.56
N GLU A 269 5.30 -12.95 12.00
CA GLU A 269 6.46 -12.95 12.90
C GLU A 269 7.74 -13.41 12.19
N GLY A 270 7.78 -13.36 10.86
CA GLY A 270 8.91 -13.89 10.10
C GLY A 270 10.02 -12.86 9.91
N VAL A 271 11.23 -13.17 10.37
CA VAL A 271 12.47 -12.56 9.88
C VAL A 271 13.02 -13.51 8.81
N VAL A 272 13.18 -13.04 7.56
CA VAL A 272 13.85 -13.84 6.53
C VAL A 272 15.35 -13.60 6.65
N PRO A 273 16.17 -14.66 6.85
CA PRO A 273 17.60 -14.49 6.86
C PRO A 273 18.09 -14.03 5.48
N PRO A 274 19.07 -13.11 5.41
CA PRO A 274 19.79 -12.85 4.18
C PRO A 274 20.43 -14.14 3.60
N PRO A 275 20.64 -14.22 2.27
CA PRO A 275 21.08 -15.43 1.58
C PRO A 275 22.48 -15.93 1.94
N ASP A 276 23.31 -15.13 2.64
CA ASP A 276 24.61 -15.55 3.17
C ASP A 276 24.76 -15.23 4.66
N THR A 277 24.24 -16.11 5.52
CA THR A 277 24.37 -15.97 6.98
C THR A 277 25.82 -15.98 7.49
N ASN A 278 26.79 -16.41 6.66
CA ASN A 278 28.21 -16.43 7.01
C ASN A 278 28.90 -15.08 6.74
N ALA A 279 28.28 -14.18 5.98
CA ALA A 279 28.76 -12.82 5.75
C ALA A 279 28.56 -11.87 6.95
N TYR A 280 27.88 -12.34 8.02
CA TYR A 280 27.50 -11.49 9.15
C TYR A 280 28.25 -11.80 10.46
N THR A 281 28.47 -10.76 11.24
CA THR A 281 29.10 -10.84 12.56
C THR A 281 28.17 -11.52 13.58
N GLU A 282 28.74 -12.01 14.66
CA GLU A 282 28.00 -12.62 15.76
C GLU A 282 27.01 -11.65 16.41
N GLU A 283 27.36 -10.36 16.51
CA GLU A 283 26.44 -9.32 16.99
C GLU A 283 25.25 -9.10 16.04
N GLN A 284 25.49 -9.14 14.72
CA GLN A 284 24.44 -9.05 13.71
C GLN A 284 23.51 -10.27 13.77
N ARG A 285 24.07 -11.48 13.91
CA ARG A 285 23.28 -12.70 14.13
C ARG A 285 22.47 -12.66 15.42
N ARG A 286 23.01 -12.09 16.49
CA ARG A 286 22.30 -11.89 17.77
C ARG A 286 21.17 -10.86 17.65
N LYS A 287 21.36 -9.76 16.89
CA LYS A 287 20.31 -8.77 16.58
C LYS A 287 19.18 -9.36 15.74
N MET A 288 19.52 -10.31 14.85
CA MET A 288 18.54 -11.11 14.10
C MET A 288 17.79 -12.13 14.97
N GLY A 289 18.17 -12.29 16.25
CA GLY A 289 17.75 -13.39 17.11
C GLY A 289 18.48 -14.68 16.70
N GLU A 290 18.96 -15.46 17.66
CA GLU A 290 19.40 -16.83 17.36
C GLU A 290 18.24 -17.52 16.62
N PHE A 291 18.47 -17.84 15.34
CA PHE A 291 17.46 -18.31 14.40
C PHE A 291 16.88 -19.64 14.90
N THR A 292 15.82 -19.56 15.70
CA THR A 292 15.03 -20.70 16.16
C THR A 292 14.03 -21.10 15.08
N GLY A 293 14.52 -21.39 13.87
CA GLY A 293 13.86 -22.28 12.91
C GLY A 293 12.49 -21.90 12.35
N VAL A 294 11.91 -20.73 12.65
CA VAL A 294 10.63 -20.31 12.05
C VAL A 294 10.91 -19.39 10.87
N ILE A 295 11.18 -20.00 9.71
CA ILE A 295 10.85 -19.38 8.42
C ILE A 295 9.37 -19.00 8.54
N GLY A 296 9.06 -17.71 8.36
CA GLY A 296 7.75 -17.15 8.68
C GLY A 296 6.61 -18.08 8.31
N GLN A 297 5.72 -18.39 9.27
CA GLN A 297 4.56 -19.22 8.97
C GLN A 297 3.78 -18.55 7.86
N GLU A 298 3.65 -19.22 6.70
CA GLU A 298 2.96 -18.64 5.53
C GLU A 298 1.52 -18.22 5.85
N SER A 299 0.93 -18.77 6.92
CA SER A 299 -0.42 -18.45 7.42
C SER A 299 -0.47 -17.37 8.52
N GLY A 300 0.67 -16.83 8.95
CA GLY A 300 0.80 -15.96 10.12
C GLY A 300 0.62 -16.70 11.44
N VAL A 301 1.05 -16.06 12.54
CA VAL A 301 0.83 -16.50 13.92
C VAL A 301 -0.55 -16.03 14.36
N LYS A 302 -1.34 -16.94 14.93
CA LYS A 302 -2.70 -16.67 15.39
C LYS A 302 -2.76 -16.87 16.89
N THR A 303 -3.04 -15.80 17.62
CA THR A 303 -3.08 -15.79 19.08
C THR A 303 -4.49 -15.45 19.54
N PRO A 304 -5.23 -16.40 20.15
CA PRO A 304 -6.49 -16.10 20.80
C PRO A 304 -6.28 -15.07 21.90
N VAL A 305 -7.14 -14.06 21.95
CA VAL A 305 -7.11 -13.00 22.95
C VAL A 305 -8.50 -12.78 23.52
N GLN A 306 -8.55 -12.49 24.82
CA GLN A 306 -9.76 -12.09 25.54
C GLN A 306 -9.47 -10.82 26.30
N TRP A 307 -10.47 -9.96 26.45
CA TRP A 307 -10.30 -8.71 27.17
C TRP A 307 -11.52 -8.37 28.03
N PRO A 308 -11.30 -7.75 29.19
CA PRO A 308 -12.38 -7.31 30.08
C PRO A 308 -13.04 -6.03 29.54
N GLU A 309 -14.08 -5.55 30.22
CA GLU A 309 -14.77 -4.28 29.88
C GLU A 309 -13.86 -3.06 29.84
N LYS A 310 -12.68 -3.12 30.46
CA LYS A 310 -11.68 -2.06 30.46
C LYS A 310 -10.89 -1.97 29.14
N GLY A 311 -11.21 -2.80 28.16
CA GLY A 311 -10.56 -2.83 26.85
C GLY A 311 -9.36 -3.76 26.76
N LEU A 312 -8.77 -3.82 25.56
CA LEU A 312 -7.63 -4.67 25.25
C LEU A 312 -6.34 -3.85 25.22
N LYS A 313 -5.39 -4.17 26.11
CA LYS A 313 -4.04 -3.59 26.10
C LYS A 313 -3.18 -4.31 25.07
N LEU A 314 -2.57 -3.58 24.15
CA LEU A 314 -1.66 -4.12 23.13
C LEU A 314 -0.40 -3.25 23.00
N THR A 315 0.69 -3.90 22.59
CA THR A 315 1.90 -3.21 22.16
C THR A 315 1.91 -3.11 20.64
N LEU A 316 1.88 -1.89 20.11
CA LEU A 316 2.14 -1.59 18.71
C LEU A 316 3.64 -1.59 18.45
N ASN A 317 4.02 -2.08 17.28
CA ASN A 317 5.36 -1.93 16.72
C ASN A 317 5.23 -1.71 15.20
N ASN A 318 6.36 -1.67 14.49
CA ASN A 318 6.39 -1.44 13.05
C ASN A 318 5.76 -2.56 12.21
N TRP A 319 5.47 -3.72 12.80
CA TRP A 319 4.82 -4.86 12.16
C TRP A 319 3.31 -4.81 12.37
N PRO A 320 2.51 -4.73 11.30
CA PRO A 320 1.06 -4.74 11.45
C PRO A 320 0.52 -6.01 12.10
N LYS A 321 -0.46 -5.81 12.98
CA LYS A 321 -1.25 -6.85 13.63
C LYS A 321 -2.70 -6.70 13.21
N TYR A 322 -3.39 -7.82 13.07
CA TYR A 322 -4.78 -7.87 12.63
C TYR A 322 -5.63 -8.53 13.72
N LEU A 323 -6.42 -7.75 14.44
CA LEU A 323 -7.35 -8.27 15.44
C LEU A 323 -8.69 -8.59 14.77
N LEU A 324 -9.01 -9.87 14.65
CA LEU A 324 -10.32 -10.36 14.22
C LEU A 324 -11.21 -10.47 15.46
N ILE A 325 -12.25 -9.66 15.55
CA ILE A 325 -13.16 -9.64 16.71
C ILE A 325 -14.24 -10.69 16.49
N ASP A 326 -14.42 -11.58 17.47
CA ASP A 326 -15.50 -12.57 17.42
C ASP A 326 -16.85 -11.85 17.50
N GLU A 327 -17.83 -12.26 16.69
CA GLU A 327 -19.21 -11.81 16.94
C GLU A 327 -19.60 -12.33 18.33
N GLU A 328 -20.11 -11.44 19.20
CA GLU A 328 -20.40 -11.69 20.62
C GLU A 328 -20.67 -13.17 20.93
N LEU A 329 -19.94 -13.72 21.91
CA LEU A 329 -20.38 -14.91 22.62
C LEU A 329 -21.76 -14.57 23.19
N LYS A 330 -22.83 -14.98 22.49
CA LYS A 330 -24.16 -15.02 23.07
C LYS A 330 -24.03 -15.94 24.28
N GLU A 331 -24.14 -15.35 25.47
CA GLU A 331 -24.27 -16.07 26.74
C GLU A 331 -25.36 -17.14 26.67
#